data_AF-A0A974PHV6-F1
#
_entry.id   AF-A0A974PHV6-F1
#
_cell.length_a   1.000
_cell.length_b   1.000
_cell.length_c   1.000
_cell.angle_alpha   90.00
_cell.angle_beta   90.00
_cell.angle_gamma   90.00
#
_symmetry.space_group_name_H-M   'P 1'
#
loop_
_entity.id
_entity.type
_entity.pdbx_description
1 polymer ?
#
loop_
_entity_poly.entity_id
_entity_poly.type
_entity_poly.pdbx_seq_one_letter_code
_entity_poly.pdbx_strand_id
1 'polypeptide(L)'
;MSTPRKDEGSFTIEASLLLPIIMCITMLLLFFCLYSYQKSMLLQIASATTERAAYNWDNTHKETKGAYPVGEYDPLYWRIGDDALLSSLFGIGSPDGRAAVTLPAAGDGGTLPVVKLEHASGMVPANMPGEMRYAYSPAGRQISAELKRMLNLPVLDGILSDQAVPVVQARSVVAEPVEFIRTVDLMRYYGAKFKGGPDSGMDKKNAEIMLKKLH
;
A
#
# COMPACT_ATOMS: atom_id res chain seq x y z
N MET A 1 -23.03 68.41 34.19
CA MET A 1 -24.24 67.62 33.90
C MET A 1 -23.84 66.47 33.00
N SER A 2 -23.41 65.35 33.58
CA SER A 2 -22.95 64.16 32.85
C SER A 2 -24.14 63.21 32.67
N THR A 3 -24.59 63.04 31.43
CA THR A 3 -25.61 62.05 31.09
C THR A 3 -25.04 60.63 31.24
N PRO A 4 -25.70 59.73 31.99
CA PRO A 4 -25.26 58.34 32.09
C PRO A 4 -25.40 57.66 30.73
N ARG A 5 -24.32 57.03 30.27
CA ARG A 5 -24.25 56.22 29.05
C ARG A 5 -25.07 54.95 29.31
N LYS A 6 -26.06 54.66 28.45
CA LYS A 6 -26.95 53.50 28.62
C LYS A 6 -26.23 52.21 28.20
N ASP A 7 -25.89 51.36 29.16
CA ASP A 7 -25.20 50.08 28.93
C ASP A 7 -26.14 48.92 28.50
N GLU A 8 -27.46 49.10 28.61
CA GLU A 8 -28.49 48.08 28.32
C GLU A 8 -28.53 47.64 26.84
N GLY A 9 -28.22 48.55 25.92
CA GLY A 9 -28.14 48.23 24.48
C GLY A 9 -26.92 47.38 24.13
N SER A 10 -25.82 47.53 24.88
CA SER A 10 -24.59 46.75 24.68
C SER A 10 -24.80 45.28 25.03
N PHE A 11 -25.54 45.01 26.11
CA PHE A 11 -25.82 43.65 26.58
C PHE A 11 -26.67 42.84 25.58
N THR A 12 -27.64 43.50 24.92
CA THR A 12 -28.48 42.85 23.91
C THR A 12 -27.70 42.55 22.63
N ILE A 13 -26.83 43.48 22.21
CA ILE A 13 -25.94 43.29 21.05
C ILE A 13 -24.97 42.14 21.30
N GLU A 14 -24.31 42.12 22.47
CA GLU A 14 -23.36 41.09 22.86
C GLU A 14 -24.01 39.70 22.93
N ALA A 15 -25.21 39.60 23.50
CA ALA A 15 -25.98 38.36 23.52
C ALA A 15 -26.43 37.91 22.12
N SER A 16 -26.81 38.84 21.24
CA SER A 16 -27.22 38.53 19.86
C SER A 16 -26.07 38.07 18.96
N LEU A 17 -24.83 38.47 19.27
CA LEU A 17 -23.63 38.05 18.56
C LEU A 17 -23.10 36.69 19.04
N LEU A 18 -23.36 36.36 20.31
CA LEU A 18 -22.90 35.11 20.94
C LEU A 18 -23.50 33.86 20.27
N LEU A 19 -24.80 33.88 19.97
CA LEU A 19 -25.50 32.75 19.33
C LEU A 19 -24.90 32.36 17.96
N PRO A 20 -24.75 33.27 16.98
CA PRO A 20 -24.14 32.93 15.69
C PRO A 20 -22.67 32.53 15.82
N ILE A 21 -21.92 33.11 16.77
CA ILE A 21 -20.54 32.69 17.04
C ILE A 21 -20.49 31.23 17.52
N ILE A 22 -21.32 30.87 18.50
CA ILE A 22 -21.40 29.50 19.00
C ILE A 22 -21.82 28.55 17.87
N MET A 23 -22.80 28.93 17.04
CA MET A 23 -23.22 28.13 15.89
C MET A 23 -22.09 27.93 14.87
N CYS A 24 -21.30 28.96 14.57
CA CYS A 24 -20.13 28.83 13.71
C CYS A 24 -19.07 27.90 14.31
N ILE A 25 -18.80 28.02 15.62
CA ILE A 25 -17.83 27.16 16.31
C ILE A 25 -18.30 25.70 16.30
N THR A 26 -19.60 25.43 16.56
CA THR A 26 -20.13 24.07 16.52
C THR A 26 -20.10 23.50 15.10
N MET A 27 -20.43 24.29 14.08
CA MET A 27 -20.33 23.89 12.68
C MET A 27 -18.88 23.51 12.31
N LEU A 28 -17.90 24.32 12.70
CA LEU A 28 -16.48 24.04 12.48
C LEU A 28 -16.02 22.76 13.20
N LEU A 29 -16.48 22.54 14.44
CA LEU A 29 -16.21 21.31 15.17
C LEU A 29 -16.80 20.07 14.48
N LEU A 30 -18.02 20.15 13.96
CA LEU A 30 -18.63 19.05 13.21
C LEU A 30 -17.83 18.71 11.95
N PHE A 31 -17.41 19.73 11.20
CA PHE A 31 -16.56 19.58 10.03
C PHE A 31 -15.21 18.93 10.38
N PHE A 32 -14.58 19.36 11.46
CA PHE A 32 -13.34 18.76 11.95
C PHE A 32 -13.52 17.29 12.37
N CYS A 33 -14.59 16.97 13.09
CA CYS A 33 -14.91 15.60 13.49
C CYS A 33 -15.12 14.71 12.25
N LEU A 34 -15.83 15.19 11.25
CA LEU A 34 -16.06 14.47 9.99
C LEU A 34 -14.76 14.22 9.23
N TYR A 35 -13.89 15.23 9.13
CA TYR A 35 -12.57 15.10 8.52
C TYR A 35 -11.70 14.06 9.25
N SER A 36 -11.65 14.12 10.58
CA SER A 36 -10.89 13.17 11.40
C SER A 36 -11.41 11.73 11.26
N TYR A 37 -12.75 11.56 11.29
CA TYR A 37 -13.38 10.26 11.08
C TYR A 37 -13.01 9.65 9.73
N GLN A 38 -13.04 10.45 8.66
CA GLN A 38 -12.71 9.97 7.32
C GLN A 38 -11.25 9.57 7.20
N LYS A 39 -10.32 10.36 7.75
CA LYS A 39 -8.90 10.01 7.76
C LYS A 39 -8.65 8.68 8.49
N SER A 40 -9.31 8.48 9.63
CA SER A 40 -9.23 7.23 10.40
C SER A 40 -9.79 6.04 9.61
N MET A 41 -10.96 6.20 8.99
CA MET A 41 -11.57 5.16 8.18
C MET A 41 -10.71 4.79 6.97
N LEU A 42 -10.15 5.78 6.28
CA LEU A 42 -9.22 5.55 5.16
C LEU A 42 -7.99 4.76 5.62
N LEU A 43 -7.41 5.13 6.77
CA LEU A 43 -6.25 4.44 7.32
C LEU A 43 -6.57 2.98 7.67
N GLN A 44 -7.74 2.72 8.26
CA GLN A 44 -8.18 1.36 8.58
C GLN A 44 -8.33 0.50 7.33
N ILE A 45 -8.93 1.04 6.27
CA ILE A 45 -9.09 0.33 4.99
C ILE A 45 -7.72 0.09 4.35
N ALA A 46 -6.84 1.09 4.33
CA ALA A 46 -5.50 0.95 3.80
C ALA A 46 -4.70 -0.13 4.56
N SER A 47 -4.72 -0.10 5.90
CA SER A 47 -4.03 -1.10 6.74
C SER A 47 -4.57 -2.50 6.47
N ALA A 48 -5.88 -2.69 6.57
CA ALA A 48 -6.52 -3.99 6.37
C ALA A 48 -6.25 -4.56 4.96
N THR A 49 -6.22 -3.70 3.94
CA THR A 49 -5.93 -4.11 2.55
C THR A 49 -4.46 -4.53 2.43
N THR A 50 -3.51 -3.74 2.97
CA THR A 50 -2.08 -4.10 2.92
C THR A 50 -1.76 -5.34 3.73
N GLU A 51 -2.38 -5.53 4.89
CA GLU A 51 -2.19 -6.73 5.72
C GLU A 51 -2.72 -7.98 5.03
N ARG A 52 -3.90 -7.91 4.42
CA ARG A 52 -4.47 -9.04 3.67
C ARG A 52 -3.68 -9.34 2.41
N ALA A 53 -3.23 -8.31 1.69
CA ALA A 53 -2.34 -8.48 0.54
C ALA A 53 -1.05 -9.20 0.96
N ALA A 54 -0.48 -8.84 2.11
CA ALA A 54 0.73 -9.49 2.63
C ALA A 54 0.47 -10.92 3.11
N TYR A 55 -0.68 -11.17 3.74
CA TYR A 55 -1.08 -12.48 4.24
C TYR A 55 -1.36 -13.49 3.11
N ASN A 56 -1.94 -13.03 2.00
CA ASN A 56 -2.23 -13.88 0.83
C ASN A 56 -1.03 -13.99 -0.13
N TRP A 57 0.11 -13.40 0.19
CA TRP A 57 1.26 -13.38 -0.73
C TRP A 57 1.95 -14.74 -0.91
N ASP A 58 1.75 -15.66 0.03
CA ASP A 58 2.42 -16.96 0.12
C ASP A 58 2.03 -17.96 -0.97
N ASN A 59 0.79 -17.90 -1.49
CA ASN A 59 0.31 -18.78 -2.56
C ASN A 59 -0.49 -17.99 -3.60
N THR A 60 -0.24 -18.25 -4.88
CA THR A 60 -0.94 -17.68 -6.04
C THR A 60 -2.43 -17.99 -6.04
N HIS A 61 -2.79 -19.18 -5.56
CA HIS A 61 -4.16 -19.71 -5.59
C HIS A 61 -4.98 -19.28 -4.37
N LYS A 62 -4.45 -18.42 -3.49
CA LYS A 62 -5.19 -17.92 -2.33
C LYS A 62 -6.24 -16.90 -2.75
N GLU A 63 -7.48 -17.21 -2.42
CA GLU A 63 -8.60 -16.27 -2.51
C GLU A 63 -8.45 -15.13 -1.50
N THR A 64 -9.27 -14.09 -1.63
CA THR A 64 -9.24 -12.90 -0.76
C THR A 64 -9.38 -13.24 0.73
N LYS A 65 -10.04 -14.36 1.04
CA LYS A 65 -10.24 -14.89 2.41
C LYS A 65 -9.07 -15.75 2.93
N GLY A 66 -8.03 -15.97 2.11
CA GLY A 66 -6.86 -16.77 2.46
C GLY A 66 -7.03 -18.29 2.33
N ALA A 67 -8.19 -18.75 1.85
CA ALA A 67 -8.42 -20.15 1.50
C ALA A 67 -7.87 -20.43 0.10
N TYR A 68 -7.37 -21.65 -0.11
CA TYR A 68 -6.99 -22.18 -1.41
C TYR A 68 -7.39 -23.67 -1.48
N PRO A 69 -7.69 -24.21 -2.67
CA PRO A 69 -8.12 -25.59 -2.82
C PRO A 69 -7.02 -26.57 -2.40
N VAL A 70 -7.41 -27.72 -1.83
CA VAL A 70 -6.47 -28.80 -1.50
C VAL A 70 -5.88 -29.36 -2.80
N GLY A 71 -4.55 -29.28 -2.94
CA GLY A 71 -3.83 -29.73 -4.14
C GLY A 71 -3.30 -28.61 -5.02
N GLU A 72 -3.79 -27.38 -4.84
CA GLU A 72 -3.31 -26.18 -5.55
C GLU A 72 -2.17 -25.52 -4.76
N TYR A 73 -1.02 -26.20 -4.75
CA TYR A 73 0.20 -25.70 -4.12
C TYR A 73 1.17 -25.22 -5.17
N ASP A 74 1.74 -24.04 -4.94
CA ASP A 74 2.79 -23.53 -5.81
C ASP A 74 4.09 -24.37 -5.67
N PRO A 75 4.83 -24.58 -6.77
CA PRO A 75 6.12 -25.28 -6.74
C PRO A 75 7.13 -24.60 -5.81
N LEU A 76 8.03 -25.33 -5.15
CA LEU A 76 8.96 -24.80 -4.15
C LEU A 76 9.81 -23.57 -4.58
N TYR A 77 10.06 -23.40 -5.89
CA TYR A 77 10.94 -22.35 -6.43
C TYR A 77 10.25 -21.38 -7.38
N TRP A 78 8.93 -21.41 -7.45
CA TRP A 78 8.13 -20.58 -8.35
C TRP A 78 8.48 -19.07 -8.31
N ARG A 79 8.77 -18.56 -7.11
CA ARG A 79 9.16 -17.16 -6.84
C ARG A 79 10.46 -16.71 -7.48
N ILE A 80 11.34 -17.64 -7.84
CA ILE A 80 12.62 -17.30 -8.47
C ILE A 80 12.38 -16.77 -9.89
N GLY A 81 11.37 -17.30 -10.59
CA GLY A 81 10.97 -16.86 -11.92
C GLY A 81 10.06 -15.63 -11.90
N ASP A 82 9.04 -15.63 -11.04
CA ASP A 82 7.92 -14.69 -11.18
C ASP A 82 8.07 -13.35 -10.42
N ASP A 83 8.85 -13.31 -9.34
CA ASP A 83 8.98 -12.11 -8.48
C ASP A 83 10.22 -11.23 -8.81
N ALA A 84 10.86 -11.44 -9.98
CA ALA A 84 12.14 -10.81 -10.32
C ALA A 84 13.24 -11.04 -9.25
N LEU A 85 13.13 -12.12 -8.49
CA LEU A 85 14.05 -12.46 -7.40
C LEU A 85 15.44 -12.76 -7.99
N LEU A 86 15.49 -13.54 -9.07
CA LEU A 86 16.74 -13.91 -9.74
C LEU A 86 17.52 -12.67 -10.22
N SER A 87 16.85 -11.73 -10.88
CA SER A 87 17.50 -10.49 -11.36
C SER A 87 18.00 -9.64 -10.20
N SER A 88 17.22 -9.55 -9.11
CA SER A 88 17.65 -8.85 -7.89
C SER A 88 18.82 -9.52 -7.17
N LEU A 89 18.93 -10.86 -7.17
CA LEU A 89 20.02 -11.58 -6.50
C LEU A 89 21.34 -11.54 -7.27
N PHE A 90 21.29 -11.64 -8.60
CA PHE A 90 22.48 -11.72 -9.43
C PHE A 90 22.89 -10.38 -10.04
N GLY A 91 22.08 -9.33 -9.86
CA GLY A 91 22.32 -8.00 -10.45
C GLY A 91 22.25 -7.99 -11.98
N ILE A 92 21.63 -9.02 -12.57
CA ILE A 92 21.47 -9.19 -14.01
C ILE A 92 20.06 -8.72 -14.37
N GLY A 93 19.93 -7.46 -14.79
CA GLY A 93 18.67 -6.86 -15.24
C GLY A 93 18.23 -5.63 -14.44
N SER A 94 17.20 -4.95 -14.95
CA SER A 94 16.54 -3.83 -14.26
C SER A 94 16.00 -4.30 -12.90
N PRO A 95 16.14 -3.52 -11.81
CA PRO A 95 15.64 -3.85 -10.48
C PRO A 95 14.11 -3.67 -10.41
N ASP A 96 13.37 -4.34 -11.29
CA ASP A 96 11.91 -4.31 -11.33
C ASP A 96 11.31 -5.37 -10.39
N GLY A 97 11.88 -5.49 -9.18
CA GLY A 97 11.24 -6.13 -8.02
C GLY A 97 10.14 -5.25 -7.41
N ARG A 98 9.61 -4.31 -8.21
CA ARG A 98 8.59 -3.34 -7.84
C ARG A 98 7.41 -3.51 -8.76
N ALA A 99 6.22 -3.57 -8.18
CA ALA A 99 4.97 -3.54 -8.93
C ALA A 99 4.07 -2.46 -8.35
N ALA A 100 3.25 -1.83 -9.19
CA ALA A 100 2.34 -0.79 -8.77
C ALA A 100 1.02 -0.91 -9.54
N VAL A 101 -0.08 -0.65 -8.85
CA VAL A 101 -1.44 -0.76 -9.36
C VAL A 101 -2.25 0.44 -8.87
N THR A 102 -2.96 1.11 -9.77
CA THR A 102 -3.84 2.23 -9.45
C THR A 102 -5.21 1.72 -9.03
N LEU A 103 -5.72 2.21 -7.91
CA LEU A 103 -6.99 1.79 -7.33
C LEU A 103 -8.17 2.65 -7.82
N PRO A 104 -9.37 2.07 -7.98
CA PRO A 104 -9.64 0.63 -7.98
C PRO A 104 -9.09 -0.03 -9.26
N ALA A 105 -8.48 -1.21 -9.14
CA ALA A 105 -8.01 -1.97 -10.29
C ALA A 105 -8.90 -3.19 -10.53
N ALA A 106 -9.10 -3.51 -11.80
CA ALA A 106 -9.77 -4.72 -12.22
C ALA A 106 -9.03 -5.23 -13.45
N GLY A 107 -8.21 -6.24 -13.24
CA GLY A 107 -7.34 -6.86 -14.24
C GLY A 107 -6.88 -8.22 -13.73
N ASP A 108 -6.61 -9.12 -14.67
CA ASP A 108 -5.95 -10.42 -14.45
C ASP A 108 -4.65 -10.47 -15.28
N GLY A 109 -4.05 -9.31 -15.56
CA GLY A 109 -3.00 -9.17 -16.57
C GLY A 109 -1.74 -8.53 -16.00
N GLY A 110 -0.61 -9.21 -16.14
CA GLY A 110 0.70 -8.64 -15.80
C GLY A 110 1.62 -9.65 -15.13
N THR A 111 2.64 -9.14 -14.44
CA THR A 111 3.48 -9.97 -13.58
C THR A 111 2.67 -10.45 -12.37
N LEU A 112 3.03 -11.58 -11.79
CA LEU A 112 2.36 -12.13 -10.62
C LEU A 112 2.20 -11.11 -9.47
N PRO A 113 3.18 -10.26 -9.13
CA PRO A 113 2.99 -9.18 -8.17
C PRO A 113 1.86 -8.20 -8.53
N VAL A 114 1.67 -7.88 -9.82
CA VAL A 114 0.57 -7.01 -10.28
C VAL A 114 -0.77 -7.70 -10.04
N VAL A 115 -0.92 -8.95 -10.49
CA VAL A 115 -2.17 -9.72 -10.32
C VAL A 115 -2.53 -9.86 -8.84
N LYS A 116 -1.56 -10.09 -7.96
CA LYS A 116 -1.78 -10.16 -6.50
C LYS A 116 -2.24 -8.81 -5.91
N LEU A 117 -1.68 -7.70 -6.40
CA LEU A 117 -2.12 -6.36 -5.99
C LEU A 117 -3.53 -6.03 -6.53
N GLU A 118 -3.84 -6.44 -7.76
CA GLU A 118 -5.17 -6.28 -8.36
C GLU A 118 -6.22 -7.08 -7.58
N HIS A 119 -5.92 -8.31 -7.21
CA HIS A 119 -6.82 -9.12 -6.37
C HIS A 119 -7.02 -8.52 -4.98
N ALA A 120 -5.97 -7.97 -4.35
CA ALA A 120 -6.10 -7.22 -3.10
C ALA A 120 -6.90 -5.92 -3.26
N SER A 121 -6.87 -5.29 -4.44
CA SER A 121 -7.62 -4.07 -4.72
C SER A 121 -9.14 -4.26 -4.66
N GLY A 122 -9.64 -5.48 -4.89
CA GLY A 122 -11.06 -5.81 -4.76
C GLY A 122 -11.64 -5.59 -3.35
N MET A 123 -10.77 -5.40 -2.34
CA MET A 123 -11.17 -5.06 -0.98
C MET A 123 -11.38 -3.57 -0.76
N VAL A 124 -10.89 -2.72 -1.67
CA VAL A 124 -10.97 -1.27 -1.59
C VAL A 124 -12.26 -0.81 -2.27
N PRO A 125 -13.11 -0.03 -1.59
CA PRO A 125 -14.31 0.55 -2.22
C PRO A 125 -13.96 1.41 -3.44
N ALA A 126 -14.75 1.30 -4.52
CA ALA A 126 -14.50 2.00 -5.78
C ALA A 126 -14.45 3.53 -5.68
N ASN A 127 -14.98 4.12 -4.61
CA ASN A 127 -14.96 5.56 -4.34
C ASN A 127 -13.70 6.05 -3.59
N MET A 128 -12.65 5.23 -3.51
CA MET A 128 -11.39 5.55 -2.85
C MET A 128 -10.22 5.34 -3.81
N PRO A 129 -9.95 6.29 -4.72
CA PRO A 129 -8.82 6.17 -5.63
C PRO A 129 -7.51 6.25 -4.86
N GLY A 130 -6.49 5.64 -5.43
CA GLY A 130 -5.22 5.46 -4.75
C GLY A 130 -4.24 4.62 -5.54
N GLU A 131 -3.23 4.14 -4.86
CA GLU A 131 -2.20 3.28 -5.46
C GLU A 131 -1.76 2.21 -4.46
N MET A 132 -1.64 0.97 -4.92
CA MET A 132 -0.94 -0.08 -4.19
C MET A 132 0.39 -0.37 -4.85
N ARG A 133 1.43 -0.58 -4.03
CA ARG A 133 2.78 -0.84 -4.47
C ARG A 133 3.34 -2.04 -3.74
N TYR A 134 4.05 -2.89 -4.47
CA TYR A 134 4.90 -3.95 -3.97
C TYR A 134 6.35 -3.55 -4.19
N ALA A 135 7.22 -3.84 -3.22
CA ALA A 135 8.66 -3.68 -3.35
C ALA A 135 9.40 -4.83 -2.68
N TYR A 136 10.36 -5.39 -3.40
CA TYR A 136 11.35 -6.30 -2.87
C TYR A 136 12.66 -5.55 -2.57
N SER A 137 13.23 -5.83 -1.40
CA SER A 137 14.52 -5.31 -0.97
C SER A 137 15.30 -6.40 -0.21
N PRO A 138 16.62 -6.23 0.00
CA PRO A 138 17.39 -7.14 0.86
C PRO A 138 16.86 -7.23 2.31
N ALA A 139 16.13 -6.20 2.77
CA ALA A 139 15.49 -6.17 4.08
C ALA A 139 14.15 -6.92 4.12
N GLY A 140 13.68 -7.43 2.97
CA GLY A 140 12.42 -8.14 2.83
C GLY A 140 11.47 -7.50 1.83
N ARG A 141 10.26 -8.08 1.80
CA ARG A 141 9.17 -7.72 0.89
C ARG A 141 8.18 -6.80 1.62
N GLN A 142 7.75 -5.74 0.95
CA GLN A 142 6.81 -4.78 1.51
C GLN A 142 5.70 -4.47 0.52
N ILE A 143 4.49 -4.36 1.04
CA ILE A 143 3.31 -3.88 0.33
C ILE A 143 2.88 -2.56 0.98
N SER A 144 2.65 -1.54 0.17
CA SER A 144 2.13 -0.26 0.64
C SER A 144 0.88 0.14 -0.14
N ALA A 145 -0.07 0.78 0.54
CA ALA A 145 -1.25 1.36 -0.09
C ALA A 145 -1.34 2.84 0.26
N GLU A 146 -1.57 3.67 -0.75
CA GLU A 146 -1.93 5.07 -0.62
C GLU A 146 -3.39 5.22 -1.03
N LEU A 147 -4.25 5.68 -0.13
CA LEU A 147 -5.67 5.93 -0.40
C LEU A 147 -5.97 7.41 -0.29
N LYS A 148 -6.81 7.89 -1.21
CA LYS A 148 -7.28 9.28 -1.26
C LYS A 148 -8.80 9.28 -1.26
N ARG A 149 -9.38 10.23 -0.54
CA ARG A 149 -10.81 10.52 -0.67
C ARG A 149 -10.96 12.00 -1.01
N MET A 150 -11.54 12.26 -2.17
CA MET A 150 -11.92 13.61 -2.57
C MET A 150 -13.22 13.97 -1.84
N LEU A 151 -13.12 14.85 -0.87
CA LEU A 151 -14.28 15.54 -0.32
C LEU A 151 -14.16 17.00 -0.65
N ASN A 152 -15.24 17.56 -1.18
CA ASN A 152 -15.36 18.98 -1.38
C ASN A 152 -15.97 19.58 -0.10
N LEU A 153 -15.13 20.09 0.79
CA LEU A 153 -15.56 20.74 2.03
C LEU A 153 -15.17 22.22 1.95
N PRO A 154 -15.94 23.05 1.22
CA PRO A 154 -15.54 24.42 0.87
C PRO A 154 -15.26 25.33 2.06
N VAL A 155 -15.80 25.00 3.25
CA VAL A 155 -15.54 25.73 4.50
C VAL A 155 -14.17 25.40 5.09
N LEU A 156 -13.67 24.18 4.89
CA LEU A 156 -12.39 23.70 5.40
C LEU A 156 -11.24 23.88 4.41
N ASP A 157 -11.51 23.98 3.10
CA ASP A 157 -10.49 24.07 2.05
C ASP A 157 -9.51 25.23 2.26
N GLY A 158 -10.02 26.38 2.74
CA GLY A 158 -9.20 27.56 3.06
C GLY A 158 -8.51 27.51 4.43
N ILE A 159 -8.88 26.56 5.29
CA ILE A 159 -8.35 26.42 6.66
C ILE A 159 -7.29 25.30 6.73
N LEU A 160 -7.49 24.21 5.98
CA LEU A 160 -6.57 23.07 5.94
C LEU A 160 -5.55 23.21 4.82
N SER A 161 -4.27 22.94 5.14
CA SER A 161 -3.16 22.95 4.19
C SER A 161 -3.30 21.94 3.04
N ASP A 162 -4.14 20.92 3.20
CA ASP A 162 -4.33 19.80 2.26
C ASP A 162 -5.65 19.91 1.47
N GLN A 163 -6.26 21.11 1.42
CA GLN A 163 -7.50 21.40 0.68
C GLN A 163 -8.64 20.41 1.00
N ALA A 164 -8.70 19.95 2.25
CA ALA A 164 -9.64 18.94 2.75
C ALA A 164 -9.68 17.60 1.95
N VAL A 165 -8.59 17.25 1.25
CA VAL A 165 -8.44 15.95 0.58
C VAL A 165 -7.58 15.02 1.45
N PRO A 166 -8.17 14.22 2.35
CA PRO A 166 -7.40 13.32 3.19
C PRO A 166 -6.67 12.26 2.36
N VAL A 167 -5.34 12.26 2.47
CA VAL A 167 -4.45 11.20 1.97
C VAL A 167 -3.90 10.38 3.13
N VAL A 168 -3.92 9.06 3.00
CA VAL A 168 -3.30 8.15 3.98
C VAL A 168 -2.38 7.16 3.29
N GLN A 169 -1.35 6.73 3.99
CA GLN A 169 -0.46 5.66 3.57
C GLN A 169 -0.42 4.58 4.65
N ALA A 170 -0.57 3.32 4.23
CA ALA A 170 -0.38 2.15 5.07
C ALA A 170 0.68 1.23 4.44
N ARG A 171 1.38 0.47 5.28
CA ARG A 171 2.41 -0.47 4.84
C ARG A 171 2.35 -1.75 5.65
N SER A 172 2.55 -2.88 5.00
CA SER A 172 2.68 -4.19 5.63
C SER A 172 3.87 -4.95 5.04
N VAL A 173 4.52 -5.77 5.88
CA VAL A 173 5.66 -6.60 5.49
C VAL A 173 5.17 -8.02 5.25
N VAL A 174 5.65 -8.64 4.18
CA VAL A 174 5.34 -10.04 3.89
C VAL A 174 6.27 -10.92 4.74
N ALA A 175 5.70 -11.57 5.76
CA ALA A 175 6.46 -12.36 6.74
C ALA A 175 6.48 -13.85 6.36
N GLU A 176 7.58 -14.30 5.75
CA GLU A 176 7.74 -15.67 5.27
C GLU A 176 9.11 -16.25 5.64
N PRO A 177 9.29 -16.67 6.90
CA PRO A 177 10.61 -17.06 7.41
C PRO A 177 11.21 -18.26 6.67
N VAL A 178 10.38 -19.22 6.25
CA VAL A 178 10.84 -20.42 5.52
C VAL A 178 11.39 -20.05 4.14
N GLU A 179 10.72 -19.15 3.42
CA GLU A 179 11.17 -18.65 2.11
C GLU A 179 12.44 -17.80 2.23
N PHE A 180 12.56 -17.03 3.31
CA PHE A 180 13.77 -16.27 3.61
C PHE A 180 14.99 -17.20 3.77
N ILE A 181 14.88 -18.25 4.60
CA ILE A 181 15.96 -19.23 4.80
C ILE A 181 16.31 -19.90 3.47
N ARG A 182 15.31 -20.33 2.69
CA ARG A 182 15.54 -20.97 1.38
C ARG A 182 16.28 -20.03 0.43
N THR A 183 15.93 -18.74 0.42
CA THR A 183 16.57 -17.73 -0.42
C THR A 183 18.02 -17.50 -0.01
N VAL A 184 18.29 -17.42 1.31
CA VAL A 184 19.65 -17.29 1.87
C VAL A 184 20.51 -18.52 1.57
N ASP A 185 19.97 -19.72 1.73
CA ASP A 185 20.68 -20.97 1.42
C ASP A 185 20.97 -21.09 -0.08
N LEU A 186 20.02 -20.69 -0.92
CA LEU A 186 20.20 -20.64 -2.37
C LEU A 186 21.31 -19.65 -2.76
N MET A 187 21.29 -18.45 -2.18
CA MET A 187 22.37 -17.47 -2.35
C MET A 187 23.73 -18.02 -1.91
N ARG A 188 23.79 -18.68 -0.76
CA ARG A 188 25.03 -19.28 -0.23
C ARG A 188 25.53 -20.40 -1.13
N TYR A 189 24.65 -21.30 -1.57
CA TYR A 189 25.00 -22.43 -2.42
C TYR A 189 25.53 -21.97 -3.78
N TYR A 190 24.78 -21.10 -4.47
CA TYR A 190 25.22 -20.58 -5.77
C TYR A 190 26.43 -19.66 -5.61
N GLY A 191 26.47 -18.82 -4.59
CA GLY A 191 27.63 -17.97 -4.29
C GLY A 191 28.91 -18.79 -4.07
N ALA A 192 28.84 -19.87 -3.32
CA ALA A 192 29.97 -20.79 -3.13
C ALA A 192 30.35 -21.53 -4.42
N LYS A 193 29.35 -21.98 -5.20
CA LYS A 193 29.55 -22.65 -6.49
C LYS A 193 30.25 -21.76 -7.52
N PHE A 194 29.88 -20.48 -7.58
CA PHE A 194 30.50 -19.51 -8.49
C PHE A 194 31.85 -18.97 -8.00
N LYS A 195 32.12 -19.00 -6.68
CA LYS A 195 33.42 -18.60 -6.11
C LYS A 195 34.45 -19.74 -6.09
N GLY A 196 34.03 -20.99 -6.29
CA GLY A 196 34.82 -22.20 -6.01
C GLY A 196 35.47 -22.93 -7.19
N GLY A 197 35.56 -22.34 -8.40
CA GLY A 197 36.16 -23.05 -9.54
C GLY A 197 36.93 -22.14 -10.51
N PRO A 198 38.25 -22.35 -10.70
CA PRO A 198 39.00 -21.74 -11.81
C PRO A 198 38.58 -22.25 -13.20
N ASP A 199 37.78 -23.33 -13.28
CA ASP A 199 37.51 -24.05 -14.53
C ASP A 199 36.04 -24.54 -14.66
N SER A 200 35.10 -23.91 -13.95
CA SER A 200 33.67 -24.27 -14.02
C SER A 200 32.77 -23.04 -14.07
N GLY A 201 33.18 -22.03 -14.85
CA GLY A 201 32.25 -21.01 -15.32
C GLY A 201 31.33 -21.66 -16.34
N MET A 202 30.03 -21.75 -16.04
CA MET A 202 29.07 -22.12 -17.08
C MET A 202 29.13 -21.04 -18.15
N ASP A 203 29.70 -21.41 -19.30
CA ASP A 203 29.84 -20.57 -20.48
C ASP A 203 28.51 -19.86 -20.73
N LYS A 204 28.50 -18.53 -20.92
CA LYS A 204 27.25 -17.74 -21.00
C LYS A 204 26.21 -18.32 -21.98
N LYS A 205 26.68 -19.05 -23.01
CA LYS A 205 25.87 -19.84 -23.93
C LYS A 205 25.02 -20.93 -23.28
N ASN A 206 25.55 -21.64 -22.28
CA ASN A 206 24.84 -22.75 -21.62
C ASN A 206 23.76 -22.26 -20.65
N ALA A 207 23.93 -21.07 -20.05
CA ALA A 207 22.89 -20.41 -19.27
C ALA A 207 21.71 -19.95 -20.15
N GLU A 208 21.99 -19.39 -21.34
CA GLU A 208 20.95 -19.05 -22.33
C GLU A 208 20.19 -20.28 -22.85
N ILE A 209 20.87 -21.41 -23.06
CA ILE A 209 20.25 -22.66 -23.52
C ILE A 209 19.31 -23.25 -22.45
N MET A 210 19.68 -23.16 -21.17
CA MET A 210 18.82 -23.62 -20.07
C MET A 210 17.58 -22.72 -19.91
N LEU A 211 17.71 -21.40 -20.09
CA LEU A 211 16.58 -20.46 -20.08
C LEU A 211 15.58 -20.73 -21.21
N LYS A 212 16.05 -21.08 -22.41
CA LYS A 212 15.17 -21.48 -23.53
C LYS A 212 14.44 -22.81 -23.34
N LYS A 213 14.89 -23.64 -22.40
CA LYS A 213 14.30 -24.96 -22.13
C LYS A 213 13.26 -24.94 -21.00
N LEU A 214 13.10 -23.79 -20.35
CA LEU A 214 12.13 -23.56 -19.28
C LEU A 214 10.85 -22.84 -19.74
N HIS A 215 10.73 -22.55 -21.04
CA HIS A 215 9.49 -22.14 -21.70
C HIS A 215 8.91 -23.30 -22.50
#